data_AF-A0A3N4UAB8-F1
#
_entry.id   AF-A0A3N4UAB8-F1
#
_cell.length_a   1.000
_cell.length_b   1.000
_cell.length_c   1.000
_cell.angle_alpha   90.00
_cell.angle_beta   90.00
_cell.angle_gamma   90.00
#
_symmetry.space_group_name_H-M   'P 1'
#
loop_
_entity.id
_entity.type
_entity.pdbx_description
1 polymer ?
#
loop_
_entity_poly.entity_id
_entity_poly.type
_entity_poly.pdbx_seq_one_letter_code
_entity_poly.pdbx_strand_id
1 'polypeptide(L)'
;MISPNCQEHLRNIALLPDTQVTAIFEPDPEMAKVAAEFAPKAQLCDGIDALLAFEDLNCLVIVSPIFCHMDQLEQIAKTRALTGQAVTFEAVTS
;
A
#
# COMPACT_ATOMS: atom_id res chain seq x y z
N MET A 1 16.57 4.09 -1.91
CA MET A 1 16.28 5.11 -0.88
C MET A 1 14.80 5.41 -0.99
N ILE A 2 14.02 5.13 0.06
CA ILE A 2 12.58 5.42 0.05
C ILE A 2 12.37 6.91 -0.22
N SER A 3 11.44 7.24 -1.12
CA SER A 3 11.11 8.64 -1.38
C SER A 3 10.64 9.30 -0.07
N PRO A 4 11.07 10.52 0.26
CA PRO A 4 10.64 11.19 1.50
C PRO A 4 9.12 11.22 1.68
N ASN A 5 8.38 11.26 0.56
CA ASN A 5 6.93 11.28 0.53
C ASN A 5 6.30 9.97 1.03
N CYS A 6 6.86 8.81 0.69
CA CYS A 6 6.42 7.49 1.17
C CYS A 6 6.39 7.40 2.70
N GLN A 7 7.49 7.80 3.35
CA GLN A 7 7.60 7.77 4.80
C GLN A 7 6.60 8.72 5.47
N GLU A 8 6.35 9.88 4.85
CA GLU A 8 5.38 10.84 5.34
C GLU A 8 3.95 10.29 5.28
N HIS A 9 3.57 9.61 4.20
CA HIS A 9 2.26 8.97 4.08
C HIS A 9 2.05 7.91 5.16
N LEU A 10 3.03 7.01 5.37
CA LEU A 10 2.94 5.98 6.42
C LEU A 10 2.81 6.59 7.83
N ARG A 11 3.57 7.66 8.11
CA ARG A 11 3.44 8.39 9.39
C ARG A 11 2.08 9.06 9.52
N ASN A 12 1.60 9.72 8.48
CA ASN A 12 0.31 10.41 8.51
C ASN A 12 -0.86 9.43 8.72
N ILE A 13 -0.81 8.27 8.09
CA ILE A 13 -1.79 7.20 8.27
C ILE A 13 -1.75 6.65 9.70
N ALA A 14 -0.56 6.44 10.26
CA ALA A 14 -0.41 5.97 11.65
C ALA A 14 -0.93 6.97 12.71
N LEU A 15 -1.13 8.25 12.33
CA LEU A 15 -1.71 9.28 13.20
C LEU A 15 -3.25 9.30 13.18
N LEU A 16 -3.88 8.64 12.21
CA LEU A 16 -5.34 8.59 12.13
C LEU A 16 -5.91 7.60 13.16
N PRO A 17 -6.84 8.03 14.04
CA PRO A 17 -7.51 7.10 14.93
C PRO A 17 -8.28 6.06 14.11
N ASP A 18 -8.33 4.82 14.64
CA ASP A 18 -9.03 3.69 14.04
C ASP A 18 -8.57 3.30 12.62
N THR A 19 -7.35 3.69 12.24
CA THR A 19 -6.72 3.33 10.96
C THR A 19 -5.50 2.45 11.19
N GLN A 20 -5.36 1.37 10.40
CA GLN A 20 -4.22 0.48 10.45
C GLN A 20 -3.82 0.05 9.05
N VAL A 21 -2.52 0.09 8.77
CA VAL A 21 -1.93 -0.57 7.60
C VAL A 21 -1.82 -2.06 7.92
N THR A 22 -2.53 -2.91 7.16
CA THR A 22 -2.66 -4.36 7.39
C THR A 22 -1.89 -5.24 6.39
N ALA A 23 -1.52 -4.72 5.22
CA ALA A 23 -0.84 -5.44 4.15
C ALA A 23 0.04 -4.51 3.28
N ILE A 24 1.09 -5.00 2.64
CA ILE A 24 2.16 -4.17 2.08
C ILE A 24 2.77 -4.83 0.84
N PHE A 25 2.48 -4.35 -0.37
CA PHE A 25 3.25 -4.71 -1.57
C PHE A 25 4.25 -3.62 -1.98
N GLU A 26 5.55 -3.87 -1.81
CA GLU A 26 6.66 -3.04 -2.31
C GLU A 26 7.60 -3.93 -3.15
N PRO A 27 7.82 -3.63 -4.45
CA PRO A 27 8.68 -4.46 -5.30
C PRO A 27 10.19 -4.36 -4.96
N ASP A 28 10.66 -3.28 -4.33
CA ASP A 28 12.04 -3.15 -3.87
C ASP A 28 12.23 -3.77 -2.46
N PRO A 29 13.05 -4.83 -2.30
CA PRO A 29 13.20 -5.52 -1.02
C PRO A 29 13.81 -4.68 0.12
N GLU A 30 14.61 -3.65 -0.20
CA GLU A 30 15.15 -2.74 0.82
C GLU A 30 14.07 -1.76 1.29
N MET A 31 13.26 -1.26 0.37
CA MET A 31 12.14 -0.37 0.69
C MET A 31 11.04 -1.12 1.44
N ALA A 32 10.76 -2.37 1.09
CA ALA A 32 9.79 -3.22 1.79
C ALA A 32 10.16 -3.40 3.27
N LYS A 33 11.45 -3.61 3.56
CA LYS A 33 11.94 -3.74 4.95
C LYS A 33 11.68 -2.49 5.77
N VAL A 34 12.01 -1.33 5.22
CA VAL A 34 11.83 -0.07 5.95
C VAL A 34 10.33 0.29 6.07
N ALA A 35 9.52 -0.01 5.06
CA ALA A 35 8.06 0.12 5.17
C ALA A 35 7.48 -0.73 6.32
N ALA A 36 7.98 -1.96 6.48
CA ALA A 36 7.61 -2.83 7.59
C ALA A 36 8.02 -2.28 8.96
N GLU A 37 9.07 -1.46 9.06
CA GLU A 37 9.43 -0.78 10.32
C GLU A 37 8.36 0.25 10.75
N PHE A 38 7.72 0.92 9.78
CA PHE A 38 6.64 1.89 10.06
C PHE A 38 5.28 1.23 10.30
N ALA A 39 5.07 0.03 9.76
CA ALA A 39 3.83 -0.73 9.89
C ALA A 39 4.12 -2.20 10.24
N PRO A 40 4.60 -2.48 11.47
CA PRO A 40 5.10 -3.81 11.86
C PRO A 40 4.03 -4.89 11.94
N LYS A 41 2.76 -4.50 11.91
CA LYS A 41 1.62 -5.43 11.89
C LYS A 41 1.16 -5.78 10.48
N ALA A 42 1.70 -5.10 9.47
CA ALA A 42 1.26 -5.28 8.11
C ALA A 42 1.97 -6.47 7.45
N GLN A 43 1.23 -7.24 6.67
CA GLN A 43 1.78 -8.37 5.94
C GLN A 43 2.46 -7.91 4.64
N LEU A 44 3.73 -8.26 4.42
CA LEU A 44 4.34 -8.07 3.10
C LEU A 44 3.71 -9.01 2.06
N CYS A 45 3.20 -8.45 0.97
CA CYS A 45 2.60 -9.14 -0.16
C CYS A 45 3.57 -9.17 -1.34
N ASP A 46 3.54 -10.24 -2.13
CA ASP A 46 4.44 -10.42 -3.28
C ASP A 46 3.92 -9.76 -4.58
N GLY A 47 2.78 -9.08 -4.52
CA GLY A 47 2.15 -8.44 -5.68
C GLY A 47 0.82 -7.77 -5.38
N ILE A 48 0.32 -7.00 -6.35
CA ILE A 48 -0.98 -6.32 -6.28
C ILE A 48 -2.12 -7.34 -6.12
N ASP A 49 -2.08 -8.48 -6.81
CA ASP A 49 -3.14 -9.48 -6.71
C ASP A 49 -3.23 -10.09 -5.30
N ALA A 50 -2.07 -10.38 -4.68
CA ALA A 50 -2.00 -10.86 -3.30
C ALA A 50 -2.51 -9.82 -2.30
N LEU A 51 -2.25 -8.54 -2.58
CA LEU A 51 -2.78 -7.43 -1.79
C LEU A 51 -4.31 -7.34 -1.91
N LEU A 52 -4.85 -7.40 -3.13
CA LEU A 52 -6.28 -7.29 -3.39
C LEU A 52 -7.09 -8.48 -2.88
N ALA A 53 -6.44 -9.65 -2.74
CA ALA A 53 -7.02 -10.85 -2.15
C ALA A 53 -7.13 -10.79 -0.61
N PHE A 54 -6.56 -9.77 0.04
CA PHE A 54 -6.63 -9.64 1.50
C PHE A 54 -8.09 -9.35 1.92
N GLU A 55 -8.67 -10.25 2.73
CA GLU A 55 -10.12 -10.23 3.04
C GLU A 55 -10.55 -8.91 3.70
N ASP A 56 -9.76 -8.46 4.67
CA ASP A 56 -9.98 -7.22 5.44
C ASP A 56 -9.57 -5.93 4.69
N LEU A 57 -9.16 -6.04 3.41
CA LEU A 57 -8.86 -4.86 2.60
C LEU A 57 -10.15 -4.10 2.26
N ASN A 58 -10.24 -2.88 2.76
CA ASN A 58 -11.38 -1.99 2.61
C ASN A 58 -11.04 -0.69 1.86
N CYS A 59 -9.75 -0.33 1.76
CA CYS A 59 -9.25 0.92 1.21
C CYS A 59 -7.79 0.75 0.72
N LEU A 60 -7.44 1.44 -0.35
CA LEU A 60 -6.14 1.36 -1.02
C LEU A 60 -5.54 2.76 -1.19
N VAL A 61 -4.24 2.90 -0.94
CA VAL A 61 -3.49 4.14 -1.14
C VAL A 61 -2.36 3.87 -2.12
N ILE A 62 -2.39 4.52 -3.28
CA ILE A 62 -1.38 4.38 -4.34
C ILE A 62 -0.44 5.58 -4.32
N VAL A 63 0.83 5.31 -4.12
CA VAL A 63 1.92 6.32 -3.99
C VAL A 63 3.11 5.96 -4.89
N SER A 64 2.89 5.03 -5.83
CA SER A 64 3.75 4.76 -6.97
C SER A 64 3.94 6.01 -7.84
N PRO A 65 4.92 6.04 -8.75
CA PRO A 65 5.01 7.11 -9.75
C PRO A 65 3.71 7.25 -10.56
N ILE A 66 3.31 8.49 -10.85
CA ILE A 66 2.01 8.80 -11.47
C ILE A 66 1.75 8.08 -12.81
N PHE A 67 2.80 7.73 -13.55
CA PHE A 67 2.68 7.01 -14.82
C PHE A 67 2.23 5.54 -14.63
N CYS A 68 2.42 4.96 -13.44
CA CYS A 68 1.97 3.61 -13.09
C CYS A 68 0.49 3.57 -12.64
N HIS A 69 -0.09 4.72 -12.28
CA HIS A 69 -1.39 4.78 -11.61
C HIS A 69 -2.51 4.22 -12.47
N MET A 70 -2.50 4.50 -13.77
CA MET A 70 -3.59 4.08 -14.66
C MET A 70 -3.68 2.56 -14.77
N ASP A 71 -2.54 1.89 -15.01
CA ASP A 71 -2.48 0.43 -15.11
C ASP A 71 -2.89 -0.24 -13.79
N GLN A 72 -2.44 0.33 -12.65
CA GLN A 72 -2.81 -0.15 -11.33
C GLN A 72 -4.32 0.01 -11.07
N LEU A 73 -4.89 1.18 -11.35
CA LEU A 73 -6.32 1.45 -11.20
C LEU A 73 -7.17 0.52 -12.06
N GLU A 74 -6.75 0.23 -13.30
CA GLU A 74 -7.41 -0.76 -14.14
C GLU A 74 -7.37 -2.17 -13.54
N GLN A 75 -6.21 -2.60 -13.02
CA GLN A 75 -6.07 -3.90 -12.37
C GLN A 75 -6.96 -4.02 -11.13
N ILE A 76 -7.03 -2.97 -10.30
CA ILE A 76 -7.87 -2.91 -9.12
C ILE A 76 -9.36 -3.01 -9.51
N ALA A 77 -9.78 -2.21 -10.50
CA ALA A 77 -11.16 -2.20 -10.98
C ALA A 77 -11.60 -3.55 -11.56
N LYS A 78 -10.69 -4.29 -12.21
CA LYS A 78 -10.95 -5.65 -12.73
C LYS A 78 -11.07 -6.69 -11.62
N THR A 79 -10.40 -6.48 -10.48
CA THR A 79 -10.26 -7.49 -9.42
C THR A 79 -11.32 -7.34 -8.33
N ARG A 80 -11.47 -6.13 -7.77
CA ARG A 80 -12.38 -5.89 -6.64
C ARG A 80 -12.79 -4.42 -6.56
N ALA A 81 -14.10 -4.17 -6.48
CA ALA A 81 -14.61 -2.85 -6.12
C ALA A 81 -14.45 -2.64 -4.59
N LEU A 82 -13.77 -1.56 -4.19
CA LEU A 82 -13.54 -1.19 -2.79
C LEU A 82 -14.58 -0.15 -2.34
N THR A 83 -15.22 -0.35 -1.18
CA THR A 83 -16.40 0.43 -0.75
C THR A 83 -16.25 1.15 0.61
N GLY A 84 -15.06 1.26 1.21
CA GLY A 84 -14.90 1.75 2.61
C GLY A 84 -13.73 2.71 2.90
N GLN A 85 -13.70 3.27 4.11
CA GLN A 85 -12.61 4.11 4.66
C GLN A 85 -11.52 3.25 5.35
N ALA A 86 -10.25 3.52 4.95
CA ALA A 86 -8.92 3.28 5.56
C ALA A 86 -8.32 1.86 5.69
N VAL A 87 -7.07 1.50 5.27
CA VAL A 87 -5.98 2.03 4.39
C VAL A 87 -5.04 0.83 4.12
N THR A 88 -4.59 0.57 2.87
CA THR A 88 -3.39 -0.30 2.69
C THR A 88 -2.55 -0.18 1.40
N PHE A 89 -1.33 0.36 1.56
CA PHE A 89 0.00 0.19 0.92
C PHE A 89 0.36 0.37 -0.59
N GLU A 90 1.64 0.73 -0.73
CA GLU A 90 2.49 1.43 -1.69
C GLU A 90 3.49 0.54 -2.46
N ALA A 91 3.30 0.35 -3.77
CA ALA A 91 4.37 -0.16 -4.63
C ALA A 91 5.21 1.00 -5.18
N VAL A 92 6.42 1.25 -4.68
CA VAL A 92 7.36 2.19 -5.31
C VAL A 92 8.17 1.46 -6.37
N THR A 93 8.03 1.87 -7.63
CA THR A 93 9.05 1.53 -8.64
C THR A 93 10.00 2.71 -8.78
N SER A 94 11.27 2.38 -8.99
CA SER A 94 12.45 3.27 -9.11
C SER A 94 12.25 4.52 -9.95
#